data_AF-X1F2G5-F1
#
_entry.id   AF-X1F2G5-F1
#
_cell.length_a   1.000
_cell.length_b   1.000
_cell.length_c   1.000
_cell.angle_alpha   90.00
_cell.angle_beta   90.00
_cell.angle_gamma   90.00
#
_symmetry.space_group_name_H-M   'P 1'
#
loop_
_entity.id
_entity.type
_entity.pdbx_description
1 polymer ?
#
loop_
_entity_poly.entity_id
_entity_poly.type
_entity_poly.pdbx_seq_one_letter_code
_entity_poly.pdbx_strand_id
1 'polypeptide(L)'
;MPEAIRVKVTIQSNQLSKEDLQLLIQAIRDCEQKSFPDREIYIWIDVPELATAEATEILTSIKPPYNERIILTTPWAGGRDHA
;
A
#
# COMPACT_ATOMS: atom_id res chain seq x y z
N MET A 1 29.90 0.82 -5.22
CA MET A 1 28.47 0.46 -5.27
C MET A 1 27.72 1.69 -5.74
N PRO A 2 26.92 1.65 -6.81
CA PRO A 2 26.15 2.81 -7.25
C PRO A 2 25.18 3.23 -6.14
N GLU A 3 25.06 4.53 -5.93
CA GLU A 3 24.18 5.13 -4.93
C GLU A 3 22.72 4.77 -5.25
N ALA A 4 21.97 4.31 -4.25
CA ALA A 4 20.57 3.94 -4.43
C ALA A 4 19.72 5.22 -4.56
N ILE A 5 19.02 5.38 -5.68
CA ILE A 5 18.11 6.50 -5.89
C ILE A 5 16.81 6.24 -5.12
N ARG A 6 16.47 7.14 -4.19
CA ARG A 6 15.20 7.08 -3.48
C ARG A 6 14.12 7.80 -4.29
N VAL A 7 13.09 7.07 -4.70
CA VAL A 7 11.93 7.62 -5.41
C VAL A 7 10.70 7.51 -4.50
N LYS A 8 9.90 8.59 -4.39
CA LYS A 8 8.61 8.58 -3.70
C LYS A 8 7.51 8.85 -4.72
N VAL A 9 6.54 7.94 -4.80
CA VAL A 9 5.32 8.09 -5.62
C VAL A 9 4.14 8.20 -4.68
N THR A 10 3.18 9.08 -4.98
CA THR A 10 1.96 9.26 -4.18
C THR A 10 0.78 9.28 -5.12
N ILE A 11 -0.16 8.35 -4.89
CA ILE A 11 -1.41 8.22 -5.64
C ILE A 11 -2.53 8.60 -4.68
N GLN A 12 -3.38 9.56 -5.06
CA GLN A 12 -4.53 10.00 -4.27
C GLN A 12 -5.78 9.89 -5.12
N SER A 13 -6.85 9.35 -4.55
CA SER A 13 -8.16 9.30 -5.20
C SER A 13 -9.25 9.34 -4.14
N ASN A 14 -10.29 10.12 -4.42
CA ASN A 14 -11.50 10.17 -3.59
C ASN A 14 -12.61 9.25 -4.13
N GLN A 15 -12.29 8.45 -5.15
CA GLN A 15 -13.27 7.70 -5.93
C GLN A 15 -12.96 6.20 -6.01
N LEU A 16 -11.80 5.75 -5.54
CA LEU A 16 -11.45 4.32 -5.57
C LEU A 16 -12.33 3.57 -4.56
N SER A 17 -13.01 2.53 -5.03
CA SER A 17 -13.60 1.56 -4.12
C SER A 17 -12.52 0.69 -3.48
N LYS A 18 -12.94 -0.14 -2.51
CA LYS A 18 -12.09 -1.19 -1.93
C LYS A 18 -11.56 -2.16 -3.00
N GLU A 19 -12.42 -2.58 -3.94
CA GLU A 19 -12.01 -3.47 -5.03
C GLU A 19 -11.04 -2.78 -5.98
N ASP A 20 -11.28 -1.50 -6.32
CA ASP A 20 -10.37 -0.77 -7.20
C ASP A 20 -8.99 -0.57 -6.55
N LEU A 21 -8.95 -0.31 -5.24
CA LEU A 21 -7.71 -0.25 -4.49
C LEU A 21 -6.96 -1.59 -4.54
N GLN A 22 -7.66 -2.71 -4.35
CA GLN A 22 -7.05 -4.04 -4.46
C GLN A 22 -6.48 -4.26 -5.87
N LEU A 23 -7.23 -3.93 -6.93
CA LEU A 23 -6.79 -4.03 -8.32
C LEU A 23 -5.57 -3.14 -8.60
N LEU A 24 -5.55 -1.93 -8.05
CA LEU A 24 -4.41 -1.02 -8.17
C LEU A 24 -3.14 -1.61 -7.54
N ILE A 25 -3.24 -2.15 -6.33
CA ILE A 25 -2.10 -2.77 -5.62
C ILE A 25 -1.60 -4.00 -6.37
N GLN A 26 -2.52 -4.80 -6.91
CA GLN A 26 -2.18 -5.97 -7.74
C GLN A 26 -1.46 -5.55 -9.02
N ALA A 27 -1.94 -4.51 -9.71
CA ALA A 27 -1.29 -4.00 -10.92
C ALA A 27 0.12 -3.46 -10.64
N ILE A 28 0.33 -2.80 -9.50
CA ILE A 28 1.67 -2.39 -9.05
C ILE A 28 2.54 -3.63 -8.87
N ARG A 29 2.05 -4.65 -8.16
CA ARG A 29 2.80 -5.88 -7.90
C ARG A 29 3.19 -6.61 -9.18
N ASP A 30 2.27 -6.73 -10.13
CA ASP A 30 2.53 -7.37 -11.42
C ASP A 30 3.60 -6.61 -12.22
N CYS A 31 3.56 -5.27 -12.17
CA CYS A 31 4.55 -4.41 -12.80
C CYS A 31 5.94 -4.60 -12.17
N GLU A 32 6.02 -4.65 -10.84
CA GLU A 32 7.26 -4.92 -10.10
C GLU A 32 7.87 -6.26 -10.50
N GLN A 33 7.08 -7.33 -10.45
CA GLN A 33 7.57 -8.68 -10.78
C GLN A 33 8.03 -8.79 -12.23
N LYS A 34 7.33 -8.12 -13.15
CA LYS A 34 7.67 -8.16 -14.59
C LYS A 34 8.91 -7.32 -14.91
N SER A 35 9.02 -6.12 -14.34
CA SER A 35 10.02 -5.13 -14.75
C SER A 35 11.28 -5.17 -13.89
N PHE A 36 11.14 -5.59 -12.64
CA PHE A 36 12.17 -5.53 -11.62
C PHE A 36 12.24 -6.80 -10.75
N PRO A 37 12.35 -8.01 -11.35
CA PRO A 37 12.24 -9.27 -10.62
C PRO A 37 13.26 -9.43 -9.48
N ASP A 38 14.45 -8.84 -9.63
CA ASP A 38 15.55 -8.91 -8.66
C ASP A 38 15.67 -7.67 -7.75
N ARG A 39 14.70 -6.76 -7.80
CA ARG A 39 14.74 -5.52 -7.00
C ARG A 39 13.72 -5.56 -5.88
N GLU A 40 14.15 -5.10 -4.72
CA GLU A 40 13.27 -4.90 -3.58
C GLU A 40 12.60 -3.53 -3.70
N ILE A 41 11.27 -3.54 -3.85
CA ILE A 41 10.44 -2.35 -3.95
C ILE A 41 9.54 -2.30 -2.73
N TYR A 42 9.49 -1.13 -2.09
CA TYR A 42 8.62 -0.87 -0.95
C TYR A 42 7.53 0.09 -1.37
N ILE A 43 6.29 -0.27 -1.08
CA ILE A 43 5.13 0.60 -1.29
C ILE A 43 4.54 1.02 0.05
N TRP A 44 4.20 2.30 0.14
CA TRP A 44 3.47 2.87 1.26
C TRP A 44 2.11 3.34 0.75
N ILE A 45 1.05 2.88 1.38
CA ILE A 45 -0.32 3.23 1.01
C ILE A 45 -1.03 3.67 2.29
N ASP A 46 -1.55 4.89 2.27
CA ASP A 46 -2.32 5.45 3.37
C ASP A 46 -3.79 5.47 2.94
N VAL A 47 -4.65 4.76 3.68
CA VAL A 47 -6.09 4.64 3.36
C VAL A 47 -6.86 4.87 4.65
N PRO A 48 -7.01 6.15 5.05
CA PRO A 48 -7.47 6.46 6.38
C PRO A 48 -8.90 6.01 6.68
N GLU A 49 -9.71 5.83 5.64
CA GLU A 49 -11.10 5.43 5.72
C GLU A 49 -11.30 3.91 5.86
N LEU A 50 -10.25 3.11 5.70
CA LEU A 50 -10.34 1.64 5.69
C LEU A 50 -10.05 1.07 7.08
N ALA A 51 -10.83 0.10 7.55
CA ALA A 51 -10.51 -0.56 8.82
C ALA A 51 -9.28 -1.48 8.68
N THR A 52 -8.53 -1.68 9.79
CA THR A 52 -7.32 -2.54 9.80
C THR A 52 -7.58 -3.96 9.28
N ALA A 53 -8.75 -4.53 9.59
CA ALA A 53 -9.12 -5.87 9.11
C ALA A 53 -9.29 -5.91 7.58
N GLU A 54 -9.93 -4.90 7.00
CA GLU A 54 -10.14 -4.80 5.55
C GLU A 54 -8.84 -4.50 4.81
N ALA A 55 -8.01 -3.63 5.38
CA ALA A 55 -6.64 -3.40 4.94
C ALA A 55 -5.84 -4.72 4.88
N THR A 56 -5.92 -5.53 5.93
CA THR A 56 -5.27 -6.85 5.99
C THR A 56 -5.83 -7.81 4.93
N GLU A 57 -7.14 -7.81 4.73
CA GLU A 57 -7.80 -8.62 3.69
C GLU A 57 -7.30 -8.27 2.29
N ILE A 58 -7.21 -6.98 1.97
CA ILE A 58 -6.65 -6.52 0.68
C ILE A 58 -5.21 -7.03 0.54
N LEU A 59 -4.34 -6.81 1.54
CA LEU A 59 -2.93 -7.21 1.45
C LEU A 59 -2.74 -8.72 1.29
N THR A 60 -3.52 -9.52 2.01
CA THR A 60 -3.44 -10.99 1.94
C THR A 60 -3.95 -11.55 0.60
N SER A 61 -4.79 -10.80 -0.10
CA SER A 61 -5.29 -11.15 -1.43
C SER A 61 -4.27 -10.97 -2.56
N ILE A 62 -3.29 -10.07 -2.41
CA ILE A 62 -2.32 -9.72 -3.46
C ILE A 62 -1.37 -10.88 -3.75
N LYS A 63 -1.08 -11.13 -5.03
CA LYS A 63 -0.19 -12.21 -5.50
C LYS A 63 0.91 -11.71 -6.44
N PRO A 64 2.18 -12.14 -6.29
CA PRO A 64 2.73 -12.78 -5.10
C PRO A 64 2.66 -11.83 -3.89
N PRO A 65 2.52 -12.35 -2.67
CA PRO A 65 2.41 -11.51 -1.48
C PRO A 65 3.62 -10.58 -1.36
N TYR A 66 3.40 -9.41 -0.79
CA TYR A 66 4.50 -8.56 -0.36
C TYR A 66 5.10 -9.13 0.93
N ASN A 67 6.43 -9.10 1.04
CA ASN A 67 7.11 -9.51 2.25
C ASN A 67 6.89 -8.44 3.34
N GLU A 68 6.01 -8.72 4.32
CA GLU A 68 5.82 -8.11 5.66
C GLU A 68 5.97 -6.57 5.86
N ARG A 69 6.14 -5.75 4.81
CA ARG A 69 6.55 -4.34 4.90
C ARG A 69 5.59 -3.35 4.27
N ILE A 70 4.38 -3.77 3.92
CA ILE A 70 3.31 -2.80 3.64
C ILE A 70 2.72 -2.38 4.98
N ILE A 71 2.87 -1.09 5.30
CA ILE A 71 2.18 -0.46 6.41
C ILE A 71 0.96 0.24 5.81
N LEU A 72 -0.22 -0.30 6.05
CA LEU A 72 -1.48 0.40 5.85
C LEU A 72 -1.79 1.12 7.16
N THR A 73 -1.55 2.43 7.20
CA THR A 73 -1.94 3.25 8.34
C THR A 73 -3.38 3.69 8.20
N THR A 74 -4.10 3.66 9.33
CA THR A 74 -5.37 4.36 9.52
C THR A 74 -5.10 5.53 10.47
N PRO A 75 -5.89 6.61 10.43
CA PRO A 75 -5.68 7.77 11.27
C PRO A 75 -6.04 7.35 12.69
N TRP A 76 -5.12 7.65 13.60
CA TRP A 76 -5.23 7.39 15.03
C TRP A 76 -6.64 7.65 15.59
N ALA A 77 -7.28 6.61 16.12
CA ALA A 77 -8.47 6.74 16.97
C ALA A 77 -8.05 7.22 18.38
N GLY A 78 -7.66 8.48 18.50
CA GLY A 78 -7.18 9.02 19.77
C GLY A 78 -6.98 10.54 19.72
N GLY A 79 -8.09 11.27 19.64
CA GLY A 79 -8.08 12.73 19.56
C GLY A 79 -9.47 13.36 19.64
N ARG A 80 -10.36 12.79 20.45
CA ARG A 80 -11.52 13.53 21.02
C ARG A 80 -11.36 13.50 22.53
N ASP A 81 -10.52 14.40 23.04
CA ASP A 81 -10.74 14.93 24.36
C ASP A 81 -11.06 16.41 24.20
N HIS A 82 -12.27 16.73 24.64
CA HIS A 82 -12.76 18.07 24.89
C HIS A 82 -11.87 18.74 25.95
N ALA A 83 -11.31 19.90 25.63
CA ALA A 83 -11.18 21.06 26.51
C ALA A 83 -10.76 22.29 25.69
#